data_AF-A0A0X1TKF7-F1
#
_entry.id   AF-A0A0X1TKF7-F1
#
_cell.length_a   1.000
_cell.length_b   1.000
_cell.length_c   1.000
_cell.angle_alpha   90.00
_cell.angle_beta   90.00
_cell.angle_gamma   90.00
#
_symmetry.space_group_name_H-M   'P 1'
#
loop_
_entity.id
_entity.type
_entity.pdbx_description
1 polymer ?
#
loop_
_entity_poly.entity_id
_entity_poly.type
_entity_poly.pdbx_seq_one_letter_code
_entity_poly.pdbx_strand_id
1 'polypeptide(L)'
;MKLKWGLIGILIGILSACQSSNQPMDITYPQPSINIPAEGQKPPIDSEVEIKTPVLKSDQIEEPINQTDENEERVDSLVSATVNQAVELLQLQMSEKQLAAIIHEPTEQQLAIVDHLDVIEYNQEPSDERLLVIPQHIGSKITIYQVRYEDDKLIEGTPLLETQIVEDGQILDIECSLPEGIPHTKIVIEYKENRVDYLITYDGVGTRPQVEFLEDEN
;
A
#
# COMPACT_ATOMS: atom_id res chain seq x y z
N MET A 1 4.12 55.18 -60.10
CA MET A 1 3.98 53.70 -60.09
C MET A 1 2.82 53.39 -59.14
N LYS A 2 1.62 53.10 -59.68
CA LYS A 2 1.03 51.77 -59.94
C LYS A 2 0.64 51.04 -58.63
N LEU A 3 -0.66 51.02 -58.29
CA LEU A 3 -1.59 49.86 -58.29
C LEU A 3 -1.32 48.86 -57.14
N LYS A 4 -2.26 48.18 -56.48
CA LYS A 4 -3.73 48.11 -56.40
C LYS A 4 -4.03 47.21 -55.19
N TRP A 5 -5.16 47.48 -54.52
CA TRP A 5 -6.14 46.55 -53.92
C TRP A 5 -5.81 45.04 -53.80
N GLY A 6 -6.06 44.48 -52.61
CA GLY A 6 -6.24 43.04 -52.38
C GLY A 6 -7.01 42.77 -51.09
N LEU A 7 -8.33 42.56 -51.22
CA LEU A 7 -9.22 41.91 -50.25
C LEU A 7 -8.84 40.42 -50.09
N ILE A 8 -9.46 39.75 -49.08
CA ILE A 8 -9.60 38.28 -48.84
C ILE A 8 -8.75 37.81 -47.64
N GLY A 9 -9.28 37.16 -46.60
CA GLY A 9 -10.62 36.62 -46.40
C GLY A 9 -10.90 36.36 -44.93
N ILE A 10 -12.19 36.44 -44.63
CA ILE A 10 -12.86 36.11 -43.38
C ILE A 10 -12.57 34.64 -43.03
N LEU A 11 -12.00 34.37 -41.86
CA LEU A 11 -12.01 33.04 -41.27
C LEU A 11 -13.22 32.96 -40.33
N ILE A 12 -14.31 32.40 -40.85
CA ILE A 12 -15.45 31.95 -40.04
C ILE A 12 -14.94 30.78 -39.20
N GLY A 13 -14.80 31.01 -37.89
CA GLY A 13 -14.64 29.93 -36.93
C GLY A 13 -15.88 29.05 -36.98
N ILE A 14 -15.70 27.80 -37.39
CA ILE A 14 -16.72 26.77 -37.24
C ILE A 14 -16.81 26.49 -35.75
N LEU A 15 -17.82 27.08 -35.11
CA LEU A 15 -18.34 26.64 -33.83
C LEU A 15 -18.95 25.25 -34.08
N SER A 16 -18.14 24.20 -33.99
CA SER A 16 -18.65 22.85 -33.81
C SER A 16 -19.15 22.76 -32.38
N ALA A 17 -20.43 23.05 -32.20
CA ALA A 17 -21.17 22.59 -31.05
C ALA A 17 -21.11 21.05 -31.05
N CYS A 18 -20.21 20.47 -30.28
CA CYS A 18 -20.40 19.11 -29.78
C CYS A 18 -21.59 19.19 -28.83
N GLN A 19 -22.78 18.93 -29.36
CA GLN A 19 -23.93 18.55 -28.56
C GLN A 19 -23.54 17.26 -27.83
N SER A 20 -23.18 17.40 -26.55
CA SER A 20 -23.11 16.26 -25.64
C SER A 20 -24.52 15.67 -25.57
N SER A 21 -24.70 14.53 -26.23
CA SER A 21 -25.90 13.71 -26.12
C SER A 21 -25.92 13.10 -24.72
N ASN A 22 -26.46 13.82 -23.75
CA ASN A 22 -26.86 13.26 -22.47
C ASN A 22 -28.08 12.36 -22.69
N GLN A 23 -27.84 11.09 -23.00
CA GLN A 23 -28.80 10.03 -22.69
C GLN A 23 -28.21 9.19 -21.56
N PRO A 24 -28.88 9.07 -20.41
CA PRO A 24 -28.46 8.12 -19.39
C PRO A 24 -28.59 6.72 -19.96
N MET A 25 -27.49 5.96 -20.00
CA MET A 25 -27.58 4.52 -20.22
C MET A 25 -28.28 3.91 -19.01
N ASP A 26 -29.47 3.35 -19.24
CA ASP A 26 -30.18 2.52 -18.28
C ASP A 26 -29.46 1.16 -18.21
N ILE A 27 -28.52 1.04 -17.27
CA ILE A 27 -27.82 -0.22 -16.98
C ILE A 27 -28.67 -0.99 -15.96
N THR A 28 -29.72 -1.64 -16.44
CA THR A 28 -30.38 -2.69 -15.66
C THR A 28 -29.47 -3.92 -15.66
N TYR A 29 -28.73 -4.11 -14.56
CA TYR A 29 -27.96 -5.33 -14.34
C TYR A 29 -28.91 -6.51 -14.11
N PRO A 30 -28.80 -7.62 -14.86
CA PRO A 30 -29.52 -8.84 -14.50
C PRO A 30 -28.98 -9.36 -13.17
N GLN A 31 -29.85 -9.48 -12.18
CA GLN A 31 -29.52 -10.10 -10.90
C GLN A 31 -29.15 -11.58 -11.13
N PRO A 32 -28.00 -12.06 -10.64
CA PRO A 32 -27.73 -13.49 -10.64
C PRO A 32 -28.68 -14.17 -9.67
N SER A 33 -29.51 -15.08 -10.18
CA SER A 33 -30.36 -15.93 -9.36
C SER A 33 -29.49 -16.93 -8.58
N ILE A 34 -29.20 -16.60 -7.33
CA ILE A 34 -28.58 -17.53 -6.37
C ILE A 34 -29.67 -18.53 -5.97
N ASN A 35 -29.54 -19.76 -6.45
CA ASN A 35 -30.40 -20.85 -6.02
C ASN A 35 -29.89 -21.34 -4.67
N ILE A 36 -30.45 -20.82 -3.57
CA ILE A 36 -30.17 -21.30 -2.21
C ILE A 36 -31.00 -22.58 -2.03
N PRO A 37 -30.40 -23.77 -1.89
CA PRO A 37 -31.15 -24.96 -1.49
C PRO A 37 -31.62 -24.77 -0.04
N ALA A 38 -32.93 -24.93 0.16
CA ALA A 38 -33.56 -24.88 1.48
C ALA A 38 -32.91 -25.90 2.44
N GLU A 39 -32.76 -25.48 3.70
CA GLU A 39 -32.34 -26.34 4.79
C GLU A 39 -33.15 -27.64 4.83
N GLY A 40 -32.43 -28.76 4.99
CA GLY A 40 -33.02 -30.02 5.44
C GLY A 40 -33.13 -31.10 4.39
N GLN A 41 -31.99 -31.64 3.93
CA GLN A 41 -31.93 -33.04 3.48
C GLN A 41 -30.52 -33.61 3.65
N LYS A 42 -30.41 -34.57 4.57
CA LYS A 42 -29.22 -35.38 4.87
C LYS A 42 -28.78 -36.14 3.61
N PRO A 43 -27.51 -36.08 3.18
CA PRO A 43 -27.03 -36.92 2.08
C PRO A 43 -26.91 -38.38 2.54
N PRO A 44 -27.24 -39.35 1.66
CA PRO A 44 -27.13 -40.77 1.97
C PRO A 44 -25.67 -41.20 2.06
N ILE A 45 -25.39 -42.05 3.05
CA ILE A 45 -24.13 -42.73 3.30
C ILE A 45 -24.09 -43.93 2.35
N ASP A 46 -23.12 -43.97 1.43
CA ASP A 46 -22.48 -45.22 1.02
C ASP A 46 -21.24 -44.96 0.16
N SER A 47 -20.07 -45.38 0.66
CA SER A 47 -18.96 -46.00 -0.08
C SER A 47 -17.74 -46.10 0.83
N GLU A 48 -17.47 -47.34 1.23
CA GLU A 48 -16.36 -47.80 2.05
C GLU A 48 -15.00 -47.43 1.44
N VAL A 49 -14.09 -46.86 2.24
CA VAL A 49 -12.65 -46.88 1.95
C VAL A 49 -11.96 -47.47 3.17
N GLU A 50 -11.61 -48.76 3.06
CA GLU A 50 -10.75 -49.49 4.00
C GLU A 50 -9.38 -48.81 4.12
N ILE A 51 -9.03 -48.31 5.30
CA ILE A 51 -7.65 -47.96 5.63
C ILE A 51 -7.08 -49.07 6.52
N LYS A 52 -6.25 -49.93 5.92
CA LYS A 52 -5.52 -50.99 6.64
C LYS A 52 -4.39 -50.35 7.45
N THR A 53 -4.49 -50.42 8.77
CA THR A 53 -3.39 -50.13 9.71
C THR A 53 -2.58 -51.41 9.95
N PRO A 54 -1.24 -51.39 9.83
CA PRO A 54 -0.42 -52.44 10.42
C PRO A 54 -0.01 -52.05 11.85
N VAL A 55 -0.37 -52.91 12.80
CA VAL A 55 0.22 -53.00 14.14
C VAL A 55 1.50 -53.83 14.05
N LEU A 56 2.57 -53.45 14.75
CA LEU A 56 3.54 -54.39 15.35
C LEU A 56 4.34 -53.72 16.50
N LYS A 57 4.54 -54.50 17.56
CA LYS A 57 5.07 -54.16 18.89
C LYS A 57 6.60 -54.27 18.99
N SER A 58 7.14 -53.46 19.91
CA SER A 58 8.30 -53.59 20.83
C SER A 58 9.42 -54.61 20.58
N ASP A 59 10.70 -54.16 20.62
CA ASP A 59 11.65 -54.42 21.73
C ASP A 59 13.09 -53.85 21.48
N GLN A 60 13.61 -53.14 22.50
CA GLN A 60 14.97 -53.12 23.11
C GLN A 60 16.26 -52.67 22.34
N ILE A 61 16.88 -51.61 22.91
CA ILE A 61 18.32 -51.28 23.22
C ILE A 61 19.35 -51.11 22.08
N GLU A 62 19.94 -49.90 21.97
CA GLU A 62 21.36 -49.55 22.23
C GLU A 62 21.69 -48.11 21.73
N GLU A 63 22.23 -47.27 22.64
CA GLU A 63 22.86 -45.98 22.28
C GLU A 63 24.20 -46.21 21.56
N PRO A 64 24.65 -45.25 20.73
CA PRO A 64 25.85 -44.53 21.16
C PRO A 64 25.83 -43.02 20.90
N ILE A 65 26.22 -42.29 21.95
CA ILE A 65 26.99 -41.04 21.95
C ILE A 65 27.68 -40.67 20.63
N ASN A 66 27.37 -39.48 20.09
CA ASN A 66 28.40 -38.62 19.51
C ASN A 66 28.03 -37.14 19.65
N GLN A 67 28.93 -36.38 20.26
CA GLN A 67 28.91 -34.93 20.36
C GLN A 67 29.18 -34.34 18.97
N THR A 68 28.44 -33.32 18.55
CA THR A 68 28.99 -32.30 17.65
C THR A 68 28.36 -30.96 18.00
N ASP A 69 29.23 -29.99 18.29
CA ASP A 69 28.93 -28.60 18.52
C ASP A 69 27.96 -28.04 17.48
N GLU A 70 26.83 -27.52 17.94
CA GLU A 70 26.12 -26.45 17.26
C GLU A 70 26.11 -25.25 18.21
N ASN A 71 27.26 -24.60 18.24
CA ASN A 71 27.36 -23.20 18.58
C ASN A 71 26.50 -22.48 17.53
N GLU A 72 25.25 -22.15 17.87
CA GLU A 72 24.42 -21.22 17.11
C GLU A 72 25.16 -19.88 17.08
N GLU A 73 26.04 -19.75 16.09
CA GLU A 73 26.60 -18.50 15.64
C GLU A 73 25.39 -17.68 15.19
N ARG A 74 24.88 -16.85 16.11
CA ARG A 74 24.07 -15.68 15.76
C ARG A 74 24.94 -14.85 14.84
N VAL A 75 24.80 -15.11 13.55
CA VAL A 75 25.20 -14.18 12.51
C VAL A 75 24.19 -13.04 12.62
N ASP A 76 24.42 -12.14 13.57
CA ASP A 76 24.04 -10.74 13.41
C ASP A 76 24.83 -10.25 12.21
N SER A 77 24.36 -10.58 11.01
CA SER A 77 24.76 -9.85 9.83
C SER A 77 24.18 -8.46 10.03
N LEU A 78 25.04 -7.57 10.52
CA LEU A 78 24.89 -6.14 10.36
C LEU A 78 24.76 -5.89 8.86
N VAL A 79 23.53 -6.03 8.34
CA VAL A 79 23.14 -5.47 7.06
C VAL A 79 23.43 -3.98 7.23
N SER A 80 24.54 -3.55 6.63
CA SER A 80 24.83 -2.12 6.48
C SER A 80 23.56 -1.52 5.89
N ALA A 81 22.90 -0.66 6.67
CA ALA A 81 21.65 -0.04 6.29
C ALA A 81 21.87 0.75 5.01
N THR A 82 21.42 0.21 3.87
CA THR A 82 21.47 0.95 2.62
C THR A 82 20.37 2.00 2.68
N VAL A 83 20.75 3.27 2.60
CA VAL A 83 19.79 4.37 2.46
C VAL A 83 19.12 4.22 1.12
N ASN A 84 17.80 4.35 1.10
CA ASN A 84 16.99 4.28 -0.11
C ASN A 84 17.28 5.48 -1.02
N GLN A 85 17.65 5.25 -2.27
CA GLN A 85 17.95 6.26 -3.28
C GLN A 85 16.80 7.25 -3.48
N ALA A 86 15.54 6.86 -3.24
CA ALA A 86 14.39 7.75 -3.30
C ALA A 86 14.55 8.98 -2.39
N VAL A 87 15.25 8.85 -1.24
CA VAL A 87 15.55 9.95 -0.32
C VAL A 87 16.38 11.04 -1.02
N GLU A 88 17.42 10.64 -1.75
CA GLU A 88 18.30 11.58 -2.47
C GLU A 88 17.57 12.19 -3.68
N LEU A 89 16.89 11.36 -4.47
CA LEU A 89 16.20 11.80 -5.69
C LEU A 89 15.10 12.82 -5.39
N LEU A 90 14.37 12.63 -4.29
CA LEU A 90 13.34 13.56 -3.81
C LEU A 90 13.92 14.69 -2.92
N GLN A 91 15.25 14.77 -2.80
CA GLN A 91 15.99 15.82 -2.08
C GLN A 91 15.61 15.93 -0.61
N LEU A 92 15.24 14.82 0.02
CA LEU A 92 14.81 14.74 1.41
C LEU A 92 16.03 14.76 2.34
N GLN A 93 15.98 15.63 3.35
CA GLN A 93 17.05 15.77 4.35
C GLN A 93 16.65 15.04 5.62
N MET A 94 16.88 13.73 5.64
CA MET A 94 16.50 12.88 6.77
C MET A 94 17.65 12.69 7.77
N SER A 95 17.33 12.74 9.06
CA SER A 95 18.26 12.41 10.14
C SER A 95 18.33 10.90 10.39
N GLU A 96 19.33 10.42 11.12
CA GLU A 96 19.46 8.98 11.46
C GLU A 96 18.31 8.43 12.33
N LYS A 97 17.54 9.31 12.97
CA LYS A 97 16.39 8.92 13.81
C LYS A 97 15.08 8.80 13.04
N GLN A 98 15.05 9.33 11.83
CA GLN A 98 13.84 9.28 11.01
C GLN A 98 13.78 7.92 10.30
N LEU A 99 12.57 7.40 10.14
CA LEU A 99 12.32 6.11 9.48
C LEU A 99 11.74 6.30 8.09
N ALA A 100 10.98 7.38 7.89
CA ALA A 100 10.39 7.72 6.60
C ALA A 100 10.06 9.21 6.50
N ALA A 101 9.83 9.68 5.28
CA ALA A 101 9.13 10.92 5.02
C ALA A 101 7.78 10.64 4.37
N ILE A 102 6.79 11.49 4.65
CA ILE A 102 5.52 11.55 3.96
C ILE A 102 5.50 12.83 3.13
N ILE A 103 5.29 12.72 1.82
CA ILE A 103 5.00 13.86 0.95
C ILE A 103 3.49 13.91 0.74
N HIS A 104 2.87 14.97 1.23
CA HIS A 104 1.48 15.33 0.98
C HIS A 104 1.37 16.05 -0.36
N GLU A 105 0.35 15.70 -1.14
CA GLU A 105 0.02 16.37 -2.40
C GLU A 105 1.29 16.55 -3.27
N PRO A 106 1.93 15.44 -3.71
CA PRO A 106 3.17 15.50 -4.44
C PRO A 106 3.02 16.38 -5.69
N THR A 107 3.98 17.30 -5.87
CA THR A 107 4.00 18.17 -7.05
C THR A 107 4.25 17.39 -8.34
N GLU A 108 3.89 17.95 -9.49
CA GLU A 108 4.22 17.37 -10.81
C GLU A 108 5.73 17.05 -10.95
N GLN A 109 6.60 17.86 -10.36
CA GLN A 109 8.05 17.61 -10.39
C GLN A 109 8.44 16.38 -9.57
N GLN A 110 7.82 16.18 -8.41
CA GLN A 110 8.03 14.99 -7.59
C GLN A 110 7.43 13.75 -8.26
N LEU A 111 6.24 13.86 -8.88
CA LEU A 111 5.63 12.77 -9.64
C LEU A 111 6.47 12.35 -10.85
N ALA A 112 7.09 13.30 -11.56
CA ALA A 112 8.02 12.98 -12.64
C ALA A 112 9.28 12.21 -12.17
N ILE A 113 9.67 12.37 -10.90
CA ILE A 113 10.73 11.56 -10.28
C ILE A 113 10.19 10.17 -9.96
N VAL A 114 8.96 10.09 -9.43
CA VAL A 114 8.28 8.82 -9.11
C VAL A 114 8.14 7.92 -10.35
N ASP A 115 7.94 8.48 -11.54
CA ASP A 115 7.92 7.73 -12.82
C ASP A 115 9.24 6.97 -13.12
N HIS A 116 10.30 7.23 -12.35
CA HIS A 116 11.61 6.58 -12.45
C HIS A 116 11.96 5.73 -11.22
N LEU A 117 11.06 5.64 -10.25
CA LEU A 117 11.20 4.84 -9.04
C LEU A 117 10.45 3.51 -9.19
N ASP A 118 10.72 2.58 -8.28
CA ASP A 118 9.88 1.40 -8.13
C ASP A 118 8.75 1.71 -7.15
N VAL A 119 7.51 1.55 -7.60
CA VAL A 119 6.33 2.06 -6.92
C VAL A 119 5.42 0.91 -6.50
N ILE A 120 5.17 0.86 -5.19
CA ILE A 120 4.12 0.04 -4.62
C ILE A 120 2.89 0.93 -4.53
N GLU A 121 1.81 0.56 -5.22
CA GLU A 121 0.57 1.35 -5.24
C GLU A 121 -0.43 0.83 -4.19
N TYR A 122 -1.09 1.77 -3.52
CA TYR A 122 -2.25 1.52 -2.67
C TYR A 122 -3.36 2.53 -2.98
N ASN A 123 -4.32 2.11 -3.80
CA ASN A 123 -5.36 2.99 -4.32
C ASN A 123 -6.73 2.59 -3.74
N GLN A 124 -7.40 3.53 -3.07
CA GLN A 124 -8.79 3.43 -2.66
C GLN A 124 -9.68 4.24 -3.64
N GLU A 125 -10.87 3.71 -3.95
CA GLU A 125 -11.87 4.28 -4.88
C GLU A 125 -12.07 5.80 -4.77
N PRO A 126 -12.50 6.46 -5.87
CA PRO A 126 -11.85 7.64 -6.42
C PRO A 126 -11.55 8.71 -5.37
N SER A 127 -10.26 8.90 -5.08
CA SER A 127 -9.73 10.03 -4.31
C SER A 127 -8.84 10.88 -5.20
N ASP A 128 -8.93 12.20 -5.06
CA ASP A 128 -7.97 13.14 -5.66
C ASP A 128 -6.75 13.37 -4.74
N GLU A 129 -6.78 12.79 -3.53
CA GLU A 129 -5.73 12.96 -2.53
C GLU A 129 -4.70 11.83 -2.63
N ARG A 130 -3.43 12.25 -2.66
CA ARG A 130 -2.28 11.38 -2.88
C ARG A 130 -1.18 11.67 -1.88
N LEU A 131 -0.57 10.60 -1.38
CA LEU A 131 0.53 10.62 -0.41
C LEU A 131 1.66 9.75 -0.94
N LEU A 132 2.90 10.23 -0.86
CA LEU A 132 4.07 9.38 -1.06
C LEU A 132 4.68 9.06 0.30
N VAL A 133 4.98 7.79 0.53
CA VAL A 133 5.75 7.32 1.68
C VAL A 133 7.14 6.92 1.19
N ILE A 134 8.16 7.58 1.72
CA ILE A 134 9.55 7.39 1.35
C ILE A 134 10.31 6.86 2.57
N PRO A 135 10.50 5.53 2.67
CA PRO A 135 11.29 4.94 3.74
C PRO A 135 12.76 5.28 3.59
N GLN A 136 13.43 5.58 4.71
CA GLN A 136 14.83 5.95 4.70
C GLN A 136 15.75 4.80 4.30
N HIS A 137 15.39 3.56 4.64
CA HIS A 137 16.27 2.41 4.51
C HIS A 137 15.64 1.25 3.74
N ILE A 138 16.47 0.59 2.93
CA ILE A 138 16.15 -0.74 2.39
C ILE A 138 16.04 -1.72 3.56
N GLY A 139 15.00 -2.56 3.53
CA GLY A 139 14.59 -3.47 4.60
C GLY A 139 13.46 -2.95 5.47
N SER A 140 13.03 -1.68 5.30
CA SER A 140 11.89 -1.12 6.03
C SER A 140 10.62 -1.89 5.70
N LYS A 141 9.83 -2.24 6.72
CA LYS A 141 8.51 -2.81 6.57
C LYS A 141 7.48 -1.68 6.64
N ILE A 142 6.52 -1.67 5.72
CA ILE A 142 5.39 -0.76 5.75
C ILE A 142 4.11 -1.58 5.81
N THR A 143 3.24 -1.24 6.76
CA THR A 143 1.92 -1.86 6.89
C THR A 143 0.85 -0.76 6.94
N ILE A 144 -0.16 -0.86 6.09
CA ILE A 144 -1.35 -0.02 6.17
C ILE A 144 -2.41 -0.81 6.91
N TYR A 145 -2.90 -0.28 8.04
CA TYR A 145 -3.98 -0.87 8.81
C TYR A 145 -5.27 -0.11 8.61
N GLN A 146 -6.38 -0.86 8.53
CA GLN A 146 -7.66 -0.30 8.92
C GLN A 146 -7.63 -0.05 10.43
N VAL A 147 -8.08 1.11 10.88
CA VAL A 147 -8.18 1.43 12.29
C VAL A 147 -9.62 1.74 12.69
N ARG A 148 -9.95 1.42 13.93
CA ARG A 148 -11.26 1.68 14.54
C ARG A 148 -11.08 2.31 15.90
N TYR A 149 -12.03 3.15 16.28
CA TYR A 149 -12.03 3.78 17.59
C TYR A 149 -12.93 2.99 18.54
N GLU A 150 -12.34 2.40 19.57
CA GLU A 150 -13.02 1.60 20.60
C GLU A 150 -12.48 1.97 21.98
N ASP A 151 -13.37 2.19 22.96
CA ASP A 151 -13.02 2.51 24.35
C ASP A 151 -11.97 3.62 24.49
N ASP A 152 -12.18 4.74 23.78
CA ASP A 152 -11.30 5.91 23.72
C ASP A 152 -9.88 5.64 23.18
N LYS A 153 -9.71 4.53 22.45
CA LYS A 153 -8.44 4.11 21.85
C LYS A 153 -8.60 3.82 20.37
N LEU A 154 -7.55 4.13 19.63
CA LEU A 154 -7.42 3.70 18.24
C LEU A 154 -6.84 2.29 18.21
N ILE A 155 -7.60 1.34 17.66
CA ILE A 155 -7.24 -0.08 17.60
C ILE A 155 -6.92 -0.45 16.15
N GLU A 156 -5.77 -1.10 15.95
CA GLU A 156 -5.39 -1.72 14.68
C GLU A 156 -6.33 -2.88 14.36
N GLY A 157 -6.93 -2.85 13.18
CA GLY A 157 -7.72 -3.93 12.62
C GLY A 157 -6.90 -4.76 11.64
N THR A 158 -7.56 -5.21 10.58
CA THR A 158 -6.93 -6.00 9.51
C THR A 158 -5.91 -5.14 8.72
N PRO A 159 -4.72 -5.68 8.41
CA PRO A 159 -3.82 -5.02 7.46
C PRO A 159 -4.45 -4.98 6.08
N LEU A 160 -4.49 -3.80 5.48
CA LEU A 160 -4.95 -3.53 4.12
C LEU A 160 -3.83 -3.71 3.11
N LEU A 161 -2.59 -3.45 3.53
CA LEU A 161 -1.36 -3.69 2.78
C LEU A 161 -0.25 -4.06 3.77
N GLU A 162 0.58 -5.02 3.42
CA GLU A 162 1.83 -5.32 4.12
C GLU A 162 2.93 -5.52 3.07
N THR A 163 4.01 -4.75 3.17
CA THR A 163 5.13 -4.81 2.24
C THR A 163 6.46 -4.54 2.93
N GLN A 164 7.55 -4.93 2.27
CA GLN A 164 8.91 -4.65 2.68
C GLN A 164 9.68 -4.02 1.51
N ILE A 165 10.43 -2.96 1.81
CA ILE A 165 11.35 -2.34 0.87
C ILE A 165 12.53 -3.27 0.65
N VAL A 166 12.63 -3.84 -0.53
CA VAL A 166 13.66 -4.83 -0.91
C VAL A 166 14.55 -4.35 -2.04
N GLU A 167 14.08 -3.39 -2.84
CA GLU A 167 14.86 -2.76 -3.91
C GLU A 167 15.21 -1.31 -3.58
N ASP A 168 16.31 -0.84 -4.15
CA ASP A 168 16.71 0.56 -4.03
C ASP A 168 15.80 1.45 -4.88
N GLY A 169 15.38 2.59 -4.35
CA GLY A 169 14.40 3.48 -4.99
C GLY A 169 12.94 3.08 -4.78
N GLN A 170 12.63 2.02 -4.03
CA GLN A 170 11.24 1.63 -3.76
C GLN A 170 10.53 2.64 -2.86
N ILE A 171 9.32 3.04 -3.24
CA ILE A 171 8.43 3.89 -2.44
C ILE A 171 7.01 3.30 -2.40
N LEU A 172 6.19 3.82 -1.49
CA LEU A 172 4.76 3.51 -1.44
C LEU A 172 3.98 4.76 -1.85
N ASP A 173 3.14 4.60 -2.86
CA ASP A 173 2.26 5.63 -3.41
C ASP A 173 0.82 5.31 -3.04
N ILE A 174 0.17 6.26 -2.38
CA ILE A 174 -1.14 6.05 -1.77
C ILE A 174 -2.12 7.06 -2.35
N GLU A 175 -3.16 6.59 -3.01
CA GLU A 175 -4.33 7.38 -3.37
C GLU A 175 -5.48 7.00 -2.44
N CYS A 176 -5.87 7.89 -1.52
CA CYS A 176 -6.91 7.60 -0.53
C CYS A 176 -7.55 8.89 0.00
N SER A 177 -8.73 8.80 0.59
CA SER A 177 -9.38 9.97 1.20
C SER A 177 -8.81 10.28 2.59
N LEU A 178 -8.65 11.57 2.89
CA LEU A 178 -8.22 12.14 4.16
C LEU A 178 -9.47 12.45 4.99
N PRO A 179 -9.81 11.64 6.00
CA PRO A 179 -11.01 11.88 6.80
C PRO A 179 -10.86 13.15 7.65
N GLU A 180 -11.87 14.02 7.66
CA GLU A 180 -11.96 15.16 8.61
C GLU A 180 -12.27 14.73 10.05
N GLY A 181 -12.88 13.56 10.20
CA GLY A 181 -13.36 13.03 11.47
C GLY A 181 -12.45 11.95 12.06
N ILE A 182 -13.06 10.83 12.47
CA ILE A 182 -12.33 9.70 13.05
C ILE A 182 -11.45 9.08 11.96
N PRO A 183 -10.11 8.98 12.16
CA PRO A 183 -9.23 8.30 11.23
C PRO A 183 -9.64 6.84 11.07
N HIS A 184 -9.61 6.36 9.83
CA HIS A 184 -9.94 4.97 9.49
C HIS A 184 -8.74 4.20 8.93
N THR A 185 -7.63 4.89 8.65
CA THR A 185 -6.40 4.28 8.12
C THR A 185 -5.16 4.78 8.87
N LYS A 186 -4.24 3.86 9.15
CA LYS A 186 -2.93 4.13 9.77
C LYS A 186 -1.83 3.46 8.96
N ILE A 187 -0.72 4.16 8.77
CA ILE A 187 0.51 3.63 8.20
C ILE A 187 1.46 3.33 9.37
N VAL A 188 2.05 2.15 9.38
CA VAL A 188 3.07 1.74 10.34
C VAL A 188 4.34 1.43 9.58
N ILE A 189 5.44 2.04 10.00
CA ILE A 189 6.75 1.88 9.36
C ILE A 189 7.73 1.37 10.40
N GLU A 190 8.35 0.24 10.10
CA GLU A 190 9.27 -0.46 11.00
C GLU A 190 10.62 -0.65 10.32
N TYR A 191 11.70 -0.37 11.04
CA TYR A 191 13.05 -0.66 10.58
C TYR A 191 13.93 -1.03 11.77
N LYS A 192 14.48 -2.25 11.75
CA LYS A 192 15.17 -2.87 12.90
C LYS A 192 14.25 -2.89 14.12
N GLU A 193 14.67 -2.29 15.24
CA GLU A 193 13.90 -2.24 16.49
C GLU A 193 13.01 -0.98 16.58
N ASN A 194 13.11 -0.08 15.60
CA ASN A 194 12.39 1.19 15.61
C ASN A 194 11.06 1.09 14.88
N ARG A 195 10.08 1.86 15.35
CA ARG A 195 8.74 1.91 14.78
C ARG A 195 8.15 3.30 14.84
N VAL A 196 7.48 3.72 13.77
CA VAL A 196 6.68 4.95 13.74
C VAL A 196 5.30 4.69 13.15
N ASP A 197 4.30 5.33 13.75
CA ASP A 197 2.90 5.24 13.38
C ASP A 197 2.47 6.59 12.78
N TYR A 198 1.78 6.57 11.65
CA TYR A 198 1.27 7.75 10.96
C TYR A 198 -0.22 7.61 10.67
N LEU A 199 -1.04 8.56 11.15
CA LEU A 199 -2.49 8.55 10.92
C LEU A 199 -2.86 9.34 9.67
N ILE A 200 -3.59 8.69 8.77
CA ILE A 200 -4.15 9.35 7.60
C ILE A 200 -5.41 10.10 8.02
N THR A 201 -5.31 11.42 8.04
CA THR A 201 -6.38 12.34 8.44
C THR A 201 -6.26 13.65 7.67
N TYR A 202 -7.37 14.36 7.51
CA TYR A 202 -7.34 15.76 7.09
C TYR A 202 -6.73 16.62 8.21
N ASP A 203 -6.06 17.71 7.85
CA ASP A 203 -5.36 18.57 8.81
C ASP A 203 -6.25 19.67 9.43
N GLY A 204 -7.48 19.83 8.94
CA GLY A 204 -8.51 20.75 9.46
C GLY A 204 -8.25 22.24 9.19
N VAL A 205 -6.98 22.63 9.06
CA VAL A 205 -6.51 24.02 9.07
C VAL A 205 -5.79 24.39 7.77
N GLY A 206 -5.41 23.41 6.94
CA GLY A 206 -4.66 23.62 5.70
C GLY A 206 -3.24 24.16 5.94
N THR A 207 -2.61 23.75 7.04
CA THR A 207 -1.25 24.19 7.44
C THR A 207 -0.26 23.04 7.56
N ARG A 208 -0.69 21.81 7.24
CA ARG A 208 0.20 20.66 7.19
C ARG A 208 1.38 20.95 6.27
N PRO A 209 2.62 20.72 6.72
CA PRO A 209 3.77 20.86 5.84
C PRO A 209 3.66 19.86 4.71
N GLN A 210 4.11 20.24 3.51
CA GLN A 210 4.10 19.33 2.36
C GLN A 210 4.90 18.05 2.65
N VAL A 211 5.97 18.15 3.45
CA VAL A 211 6.80 17.01 3.84
C VAL A 211 6.79 16.88 5.36
N GLU A 212 6.42 15.71 5.84
CA GLU A 212 6.54 15.31 7.24
C GLU A 212 7.62 14.25 7.38
N PHE A 213 8.52 14.44 8.35
CA PHE A 213 9.54 13.44 8.66
C PHE A 213 9.13 12.67 9.90
N LEU A 214 9.09 11.35 9.78
CA LEU A 214 8.60 10.44 10.81
C LEU A 214 9.79 9.87 11.58
N GLU A 215 9.84 10.11 12.89
CA GLU A 215 10.85 9.57 13.79
C GLU A 215 10.21 8.68 14.86
N ASP A 216 10.99 7.75 15.39
CA ASP A 216 10.56 6.96 16.54
C ASP A 216 10.47 7.89 17.77
N GLU A 217 9.29 7.95 18.40
CA GLU A 217 9.04 8.79 19.58
C GLU A 217 9.58 8.16 20.89
N ASN A 218 10.18 6.96 20.83
CA ASN A 218 10.71 6.24 21.99
C ASN A 218 12.13 6.63 22.42
#